data_AF-A0A7W3VTK5-F1
#
_entry.id   AF-A0A7W3VTK5-F1
#
_cell.length_a   1.000
_cell.length_b   1.000
_cell.length_c   1.000
_cell.angle_alpha   90.00
_cell.angle_beta   90.00
_cell.angle_gamma   90.00
#
_symmetry.space_group_name_H-M   'P 1'
#
loop_
_entity.id
_entity.type
_entity.pdbx_description
1 polymer ?
#
loop_
_entity_poly.entity_id
_entity_poly.type
_entity_poly.pdbx_seq_one_letter_code
_entity_poly.pdbx_strand_id
1 'polypeptide(L)'
;MTGPEDRETAEAHKADRRHRRLEQEFVEAGLDSSSLETQSVEELHASLDRLDAVIAEQRKKLALNKEALAAEGTLKGRSDVQRKVNASRSALKISLERREQVLELINGLTVGQEIDKLRNAVSGVDDAGTKEKFHQLLGEFESKTEEIDGELKETSRKIAEVKAAALAAEIDKYERKAKVWQNFLAKESVATYVGAAILLVMSLSVVAAMFAHVEINQVLSSAFLLVLGYFFGQSTGKKQLE
;
A
#
# COMPACT_ATOMS: atom_id res chain seq x y z
N MET A 1 2.18 -2.95 26.06
CA MET A 1 1.22 -2.98 24.94
C MET A 1 1.54 -1.77 24.06
N THR A 2 2.20 -1.96 22.92
CA THR A 2 2.42 -0.87 21.94
C THR A 2 1.12 -0.61 21.20
N GLY A 3 0.66 0.64 21.18
CA GLY A 3 -0.60 1.03 20.57
C GLY A 3 -0.64 0.78 19.05
N PRO A 4 -1.83 0.79 18.43
CA PRO A 4 -1.96 0.73 16.97
C PRO A 4 -1.17 1.85 16.26
N GLU A 5 -1.08 3.04 16.87
CA GLU A 5 -0.32 4.19 16.36
C GLU A 5 1.21 3.96 16.35
N ASP A 6 1.76 3.26 17.35
CA ASP A 6 3.19 2.92 17.41
C ASP A 6 3.61 1.90 16.35
N ARG A 7 2.65 1.11 15.83
CA ARG A 7 2.92 0.11 14.78
C ARG A 7 2.82 0.72 13.39
N GLU A 8 1.94 1.67 13.19
CA GLU A 8 1.75 2.37 11.92
C GLU A 8 2.96 3.26 11.60
N THR A 9 3.47 3.98 12.59
CA THR A 9 4.74 4.73 12.50
C THR A 9 5.94 3.82 12.24
N ALA A 10 5.99 2.64 12.87
CA ALA A 10 7.05 1.65 12.64
C ALA A 10 7.00 1.00 11.25
N GLU A 11 5.81 0.79 10.66
CA GLU A 11 5.67 0.31 9.28
C GLU A 11 6.01 1.41 8.26
N ALA A 12 5.61 2.66 8.51
CA ALA A 12 6.00 3.82 7.70
C ALA A 12 7.53 4.02 7.66
N HIS A 13 8.21 3.94 8.81
CA HIS A 13 9.68 4.01 8.88
C HIS A 13 10.39 2.83 8.21
N LYS A 14 9.74 1.67 8.08
CA LYS A 14 10.29 0.53 7.33
C LYS A 14 10.06 0.67 5.84
N ALA A 15 8.93 1.25 5.42
CA ALA A 15 8.68 1.59 4.03
C ALA A 15 9.68 2.65 3.54
N ASP A 16 9.92 3.71 4.33
CA ASP A 16 10.90 4.76 4.01
C ASP A 16 12.32 4.19 3.86
N ARG A 17 12.76 3.33 4.79
CA ARG A 17 14.08 2.66 4.67
C ARG A 17 14.23 1.78 3.42
N ARG A 18 13.14 1.18 2.94
CA ARG A 18 13.16 0.38 1.71
C ARG A 18 13.20 1.26 0.47
N HIS A 19 12.43 2.35 0.48
CA HIS A 19 12.48 3.35 -0.56
C HIS A 19 13.91 3.87 -0.73
N ARG A 20 14.58 4.24 0.38
CA ARG A 20 15.97 4.70 0.33
C ARG A 20 16.95 3.67 -0.22
N ARG A 21 16.74 2.37 0.03
CA ARG A 21 17.60 1.32 -0.54
C ARG A 21 17.41 1.16 -2.04
N LEU A 22 16.16 1.18 -2.51
CA LEU A 22 15.86 1.16 -3.94
C LEU A 22 16.36 2.41 -4.65
N GLU A 23 16.24 3.57 -4.02
CA GLU A 23 16.85 4.80 -4.53
C GLU A 23 18.37 4.69 -4.61
N GLN A 24 19.04 4.08 -3.63
CA GLN A 24 20.47 3.81 -3.72
C GLN A 24 20.80 2.87 -4.89
N GLU A 25 20.03 1.80 -5.09
CA GLU A 25 20.19 0.90 -6.24
C GLU A 25 20.00 1.65 -7.58
N PHE A 26 19.07 2.61 -7.63
CA PHE A 26 18.88 3.46 -8.79
C PHE A 26 20.03 4.45 -9.00
N VAL A 27 20.54 5.08 -7.94
CA VAL A 27 21.71 5.95 -8.02
C VAL A 27 22.93 5.18 -8.53
N GLU A 28 23.17 3.97 -8.01
CA GLU A 28 24.26 3.10 -8.47
C GLU A 28 24.10 2.69 -9.94
N ALA A 29 22.86 2.56 -10.41
CA ALA A 29 22.54 2.24 -11.80
C ALA A 29 22.50 3.47 -12.75
N GLY A 30 22.66 4.69 -12.22
CA GLY A 30 22.52 5.95 -12.97
C GLY A 30 21.08 6.28 -13.37
N LEU A 31 20.11 5.79 -12.59
CA LEU A 31 18.66 5.93 -12.78
C LEU A 31 18.03 6.91 -11.77
N ASP A 32 18.85 7.70 -11.07
CA ASP A 32 18.34 8.74 -10.17
C ASP A 32 17.77 9.93 -10.96
N SER A 33 16.80 10.66 -10.37
CA SER A 33 16.13 11.78 -11.03
C SER A 33 17.10 12.79 -11.64
N SER A 34 18.15 13.16 -10.90
CA SER A 34 19.12 14.16 -11.34
C SER A 34 19.94 13.71 -12.54
N SER A 35 20.38 12.45 -12.55
CA SER A 35 21.09 11.89 -13.70
C SER A 35 20.18 11.82 -14.93
N LEU A 36 18.93 11.39 -14.76
CA LEU A 36 17.96 11.27 -15.86
C LEU A 36 17.67 12.60 -16.56
N GLU A 37 17.58 13.71 -15.81
CA GLU A 37 17.32 15.04 -16.39
C GLU A 37 18.43 15.56 -17.32
N THR A 38 19.65 15.00 -17.20
CA THR A 38 20.81 15.43 -18.01
C THR A 38 21.14 14.50 -19.18
N GLN A 39 20.45 13.37 -19.29
CA GLN A 39 20.72 12.33 -20.30
C GLN A 39 20.18 12.71 -21.68
N SER A 40 20.85 12.23 -22.73
CA SER A 40 20.32 12.31 -24.10
C SER A 40 19.12 11.36 -24.29
N VAL A 41 18.36 11.52 -25.37
CA VAL A 41 17.23 10.64 -25.70
C VAL A 41 17.70 9.18 -25.84
N GLU A 42 18.85 8.95 -26.48
CA GLU A 42 19.43 7.61 -26.63
C GLU A 42 19.83 7.01 -25.28
N GLU A 43 20.42 7.81 -24.39
CA GLU A 43 20.78 7.39 -23.03
C GLU A 43 19.53 7.09 -22.19
N LEU A 44 18.46 7.86 -22.35
CA LEU A 44 17.18 7.63 -21.69
C LEU A 44 16.50 6.34 -22.18
N HIS A 45 16.57 6.01 -23.47
CA HIS A 45 16.12 4.71 -23.96
C HIS A 45 16.92 3.56 -23.35
N ALA A 46 18.25 3.69 -23.26
CA ALA A 46 19.08 2.69 -22.58
C ALA A 46 18.78 2.59 -21.07
N SER A 47 18.38 3.69 -20.44
CA SER A 47 17.88 3.73 -19.05
C SER A 47 16.51 3.05 -18.92
N LEU A 48 15.63 3.19 -19.91
CA LEU A 48 14.35 2.50 -19.99
C LEU A 48 14.54 0.98 -20.08
N ASP A 49 15.44 0.49 -20.94
CA ASP A 49 15.77 -0.94 -21.06
C ASP A 49 16.27 -1.53 -19.73
N ARG A 50 17.12 -0.77 -19.03
CA ARG A 50 17.62 -1.15 -17.69
C ARG A 50 16.47 -1.21 -16.67
N LEU A 51 15.56 -0.24 -16.69
CA LEU A 51 14.37 -0.23 -15.83
C LEU A 51 13.45 -1.41 -16.15
N ASP A 52 13.26 -1.75 -17.41
CA ASP A 52 12.41 -2.88 -17.81
C ASP A 52 12.99 -4.22 -17.33
N ALA A 53 14.32 -4.39 -17.35
CA ALA A 53 14.98 -5.55 -16.74
C ALA A 53 14.73 -5.62 -15.22
N VAL A 54 14.84 -4.49 -14.52
CA VAL A 54 14.55 -4.40 -13.07
C VAL A 54 13.08 -4.73 -12.80
N ILE A 55 12.14 -4.17 -13.58
CA ILE A 55 10.70 -4.41 -13.45
C ILE A 55 10.39 -5.89 -13.67
N ALA A 56 11.00 -6.54 -14.66
CA ALA A 56 10.83 -7.97 -14.92
C ALA A 56 11.27 -8.82 -13.72
N GLU A 57 12.43 -8.51 -13.12
CA GLU A 57 12.92 -9.21 -11.94
C GLU A 57 12.02 -8.97 -10.71
N GLN A 58 11.52 -7.75 -10.51
CA GLN A 58 10.59 -7.45 -9.42
C GLN A 58 9.25 -8.19 -9.58
N ARG A 59 8.75 -8.32 -10.82
CA ARG A 59 7.55 -9.12 -11.11
C ARG A 59 7.76 -10.59 -10.79
N LYS A 60 8.92 -11.16 -11.17
CA LYS A 60 9.29 -12.54 -10.86
C LYS A 60 9.36 -12.77 -9.35
N LYS A 61 10.04 -11.88 -8.61
CA LYS A 61 10.09 -11.94 -7.14
C LYS A 61 8.69 -11.85 -6.51
N LEU A 62 7.83 -10.97 -7.03
CA LEU A 62 6.45 -10.83 -6.55
C LEU A 62 5.64 -12.11 -6.79
N ALA A 63 5.78 -12.75 -7.95
CA ALA A 63 5.10 -14.01 -8.27
C ALA A 63 5.52 -15.12 -7.30
N LEU A 64 6.83 -15.33 -7.12
CA LEU A 64 7.38 -16.33 -6.19
C LEU A 64 6.90 -16.09 -4.75
N ASN A 65 6.87 -14.83 -4.30
CA ASN A 65 6.40 -14.50 -2.96
C ASN A 65 4.88 -14.73 -2.82
N LYS A 66 4.08 -14.49 -3.86
CA LYS A 66 2.63 -14.79 -3.85
C LYS A 66 2.36 -16.29 -3.81
N GLU A 67 3.11 -17.08 -4.57
CA GLU A 67 3.02 -18.55 -4.55
C GLU A 67 3.40 -19.10 -3.18
N ALA A 68 4.50 -18.62 -2.59
CA ALA A 68 4.89 -18.97 -1.24
C ALA A 68 3.79 -18.62 -0.21
N LEU A 69 3.14 -17.46 -0.36
CA LEU A 69 2.05 -17.04 0.53
C LEU A 69 0.83 -17.95 0.42
N ALA A 70 0.54 -18.45 -0.78
CA ALA A 70 -0.56 -19.38 -1.03
C ALA A 70 -0.27 -20.77 -0.45
N ALA A 71 0.99 -21.23 -0.52
CA ALA A 71 1.42 -22.52 0.00
C ALA A 71 1.52 -22.56 1.54
N GLU A 72 1.67 -21.41 2.20
CA GLU A 72 1.90 -21.36 3.65
C GLU A 72 0.61 -21.50 4.48
N GLY A 73 0.43 -22.69 5.06
CA GLY A 73 -0.73 -23.07 5.88
C GLY A 73 -0.65 -22.71 7.38
N THR A 74 0.46 -22.17 7.89
CA THR A 74 0.62 -21.86 9.32
C THR A 74 0.80 -20.36 9.61
N LEU A 75 0.24 -19.91 10.74
CA LEU A 75 0.12 -18.49 11.13
C LEU A 75 1.46 -17.74 11.29
N LYS A 76 2.55 -18.43 11.62
CA LYS A 76 3.83 -17.79 11.97
C LYS A 76 4.66 -17.42 10.74
N GLY A 77 4.77 -18.32 9.75
CA GLY A 77 5.48 -18.08 8.49
C GLY A 77 4.74 -17.13 7.54
N ARG A 78 3.41 -17.24 7.51
CA ARG A 78 2.54 -16.44 6.61
C ARG A 78 2.73 -14.93 6.79
N SER A 79 3.01 -14.48 8.01
CA SER A 79 3.22 -13.05 8.30
C SER A 79 4.50 -12.50 7.66
N ASP A 80 5.56 -13.30 7.58
CA ASP A 80 6.83 -12.89 6.99
C ASP A 80 6.79 -12.97 5.46
N VAL A 81 6.13 -13.98 4.90
CA VAL A 81 5.91 -14.06 3.45
C VAL A 81 4.98 -12.94 2.98
N GLN A 82 3.94 -12.58 3.74
CA GLN A 82 3.10 -11.43 3.42
C GLN A 82 3.91 -10.12 3.42
N ARG A 83 4.86 -9.95 4.35
CA ARG A 83 5.76 -8.79 4.36
C ARG A 83 6.66 -8.74 3.12
N LYS A 84 7.14 -9.90 2.64
CA LYS A 84 7.92 -10.00 1.40
C LYS A 84 7.06 -9.65 0.18
N VAL A 85 5.82 -10.14 0.09
CA VAL A 85 4.87 -9.77 -0.98
C VAL A 85 4.66 -8.26 -1.00
N ASN A 86 4.40 -7.65 0.16
CA ASN A 86 4.21 -6.21 0.24
C ASN A 86 5.48 -5.44 -0.14
N ALA A 87 6.67 -5.94 0.23
CA ALA A 87 7.95 -5.34 -0.16
C ALA A 87 8.18 -5.36 -1.68
N SER A 88 7.96 -6.52 -2.32
CA SER A 88 8.08 -6.66 -3.77
C SER A 88 7.07 -5.80 -4.51
N ARG A 89 5.84 -5.66 -3.97
CA ARG A 89 4.82 -4.78 -4.54
C ARG A 89 5.22 -3.30 -4.47
N SER A 90 5.75 -2.84 -3.33
CA SER A 90 6.25 -1.46 -3.21
C SER A 90 7.45 -1.21 -4.13
N ALA A 91 8.38 -2.17 -4.23
CA ALA A 91 9.53 -2.06 -5.12
C ALA A 91 9.10 -1.92 -6.58
N LEU A 92 8.19 -2.80 -7.02
CA LEU A 92 7.64 -2.77 -8.37
C LEU A 92 6.93 -1.44 -8.67
N LYS A 93 6.19 -0.88 -7.71
CA LYS A 93 5.53 0.42 -7.87
C LYS A 93 6.56 1.52 -8.13
N ILE A 94 7.60 1.61 -7.32
CA ILE A 94 8.65 2.63 -7.45
C ILE A 94 9.36 2.49 -8.82
N SER A 95 9.68 1.26 -9.25
CA SER A 95 10.29 1.04 -10.56
C SER A 95 9.38 1.47 -11.72
N LEU A 96 8.06 1.27 -11.61
CA LEU A 96 7.10 1.73 -12.62
C LEU A 96 6.96 3.27 -12.63
N GLU A 97 6.93 3.91 -11.46
CA GLU A 97 6.91 5.38 -11.35
C GLU A 97 8.18 5.98 -11.97
N ARG A 98 9.34 5.33 -11.78
CA ARG A 98 10.59 5.75 -12.43
C ARG A 98 10.54 5.59 -13.95
N ARG A 99 9.96 4.50 -14.45
CA ARG A 99 9.75 4.27 -15.88
C ARG A 99 8.86 5.36 -16.50
N GLU A 100 7.76 5.72 -15.83
CA GLU A 100 6.86 6.80 -16.23
C GLU A 100 7.62 8.12 -16.37
N GLN A 101 8.45 8.49 -15.38
CA GLN A 101 9.28 9.69 -15.46
C GLN A 101 10.26 9.67 -16.65
N VAL A 102 10.91 8.54 -16.92
CA VAL A 102 11.82 8.42 -18.08
C VAL A 102 11.07 8.64 -19.39
N LEU A 103 9.86 8.06 -19.53
CA LEU A 103 9.03 8.27 -20.71
C LEU A 103 8.59 9.73 -20.86
N GLU A 104 8.23 10.40 -19.76
CA GLU A 104 7.90 11.84 -19.78
C GLU A 104 9.09 12.69 -20.25
N LEU A 105 10.30 12.38 -19.78
CA LEU A 105 11.53 13.05 -20.20
C LEU A 105 11.83 12.80 -21.69
N ILE A 106 11.71 11.55 -22.15
CA ILE A 106 11.87 11.20 -23.57
C ILE A 106 10.87 11.98 -24.42
N ASN A 107 9.60 12.03 -24.01
CA ASN A 107 8.57 12.77 -24.72
C ASN A 107 8.92 14.26 -24.79
N GLY A 108 9.27 14.88 -23.67
CA GLY A 108 9.63 16.29 -23.60
C GLY A 108 10.82 16.65 -24.49
N LEU A 109 11.88 15.83 -24.47
CA LEU A 109 13.08 16.04 -25.28
C LEU A 109 12.83 15.76 -26.77
N THR A 110 12.05 14.73 -27.10
CA THR A 110 11.70 14.41 -28.49
C THR A 110 10.87 15.54 -29.10
N VAL A 111 9.87 16.05 -28.38
CA VAL A 111 9.07 17.20 -28.80
C VAL A 111 9.96 18.44 -29.01
N GLY A 112 10.90 18.71 -28.10
CA GLY A 112 11.84 19.84 -28.22
C GLY A 112 12.76 19.71 -29.45
N GLN A 113 13.41 18.57 -29.64
CA GLN A 113 14.30 18.31 -30.77
C GLN A 113 13.57 18.38 -32.12
N GLU A 114 12.33 17.86 -32.18
CA GLU A 114 11.51 17.86 -33.39
C GLU A 114 10.97 19.25 -33.71
N ILE A 115 10.60 20.07 -32.71
CA ILE A 115 10.26 21.49 -32.90
C ILE A 115 11.45 22.27 -33.48
N ASP A 116 12.67 22.02 -33.00
CA ASP A 116 13.87 22.67 -33.54
C ASP A 116 14.18 22.24 -34.97
N LYS A 117 13.96 20.95 -35.31
CA LYS A 117 14.06 20.47 -36.70
C LYS A 117 13.01 21.13 -37.60
N LEU A 118 11.75 21.21 -37.16
CA LEU A 118 10.66 21.89 -37.88
C LEU A 118 10.97 23.38 -38.07
N ARG A 119 11.47 24.05 -37.04
CA ARG A 119 11.86 25.47 -37.10
C ARG A 119 12.99 25.71 -38.10
N ASN A 120 14.02 24.87 -38.08
CA ASN A 120 15.14 24.94 -39.02
C ASN A 120 14.69 24.66 -40.46
N ALA A 121 13.80 23.67 -40.66
CA ALA A 121 13.24 23.36 -41.97
C ALA A 121 12.37 24.50 -42.52
N VAL A 122 11.64 25.22 -41.66
CA VAL A 122 10.76 26.36 -42.03
C VAL A 122 11.56 27.64 -42.32
N SER A 123 12.71 27.84 -41.70
CA SER A 123 13.52 29.07 -41.86
C SER A 123 14.17 29.27 -43.26
N GLY A 124 13.88 28.41 -44.24
CA GLY A 124 14.45 28.49 -45.59
C GLY A 124 13.51 28.10 -46.75
N VAL A 125 12.19 28.29 -46.64
CA VAL A 125 11.23 27.68 -47.59
C VAL A 125 10.65 28.66 -48.62
N ASP A 126 10.97 28.40 -49.90
CA ASP A 126 10.13 28.73 -51.08
C ASP A 126 9.95 27.51 -52.03
N ASP A 127 10.51 26.33 -51.71
CA ASP A 127 10.54 25.15 -52.60
C ASP A 127 9.56 24.02 -52.21
N ALA A 128 8.90 23.43 -53.22
CA ALA A 128 7.90 22.37 -53.07
C ALA A 128 8.48 21.07 -52.49
N GLY A 129 9.75 20.76 -52.76
CA GLY A 129 10.44 19.59 -52.21
C GLY A 129 10.63 19.66 -50.69
N THR A 130 10.54 20.85 -50.10
CA THR A 130 10.70 21.05 -48.64
C THR A 130 9.37 20.82 -47.91
N LYS A 131 8.23 21.03 -48.58
CA LYS A 131 6.90 20.68 -48.05
C LYS A 131 6.70 19.16 -47.91
N GLU A 132 7.18 18.38 -48.88
CA GLU A 132 7.12 16.91 -48.82
C GLU A 132 7.91 16.39 -47.61
N LYS A 133 9.14 16.89 -47.41
CA LYS A 133 9.98 16.55 -46.26
C LYS A 133 9.34 16.96 -44.93
N PHE A 134 8.64 18.10 -44.91
CA PHE A 134 7.91 18.56 -43.74
C PHE A 134 6.76 17.64 -43.37
N HIS A 135 5.97 17.20 -44.35
CA HIS A 135 4.89 16.22 -44.13
C HIS A 135 5.42 14.87 -43.66
N GLN A 136 6.56 14.41 -44.21
CA GLN A 136 7.18 13.17 -43.79
C GLN A 136 7.68 13.23 -42.34
N LEU A 137 8.35 14.32 -41.96
CA LEU A 137 8.80 14.57 -40.58
C LEU A 137 7.62 14.68 -39.61
N LEU A 138 6.52 15.34 -40.00
CA LEU A 138 5.31 15.42 -39.19
C LEU A 138 4.68 14.04 -38.95
N GLY A 139 4.61 13.19 -39.97
CA GLY A 139 4.09 11.83 -39.84
C GLY A 139 4.94 10.95 -38.92
N GLU A 140 6.27 11.05 -39.04
CA GLU A 140 7.19 10.35 -38.12
C GLU A 140 7.05 10.85 -36.67
N PHE A 141 6.85 12.16 -36.50
CA PHE A 141 6.65 12.79 -35.20
C PHE A 141 5.34 12.36 -34.53
N GLU A 142 4.23 12.40 -35.27
CA GLU A 142 2.92 11.96 -34.78
C GLU A 142 2.98 10.48 -34.37
N SER A 143 3.60 9.63 -35.20
CA SER A 143 3.74 8.20 -34.89
C SER A 143 4.55 7.95 -33.61
N LYS A 144 5.68 8.64 -33.41
CA LYS A 144 6.50 8.48 -32.19
C LYS A 144 5.79 9.02 -30.95
N THR A 145 5.07 10.13 -31.09
CA THR A 145 4.32 10.71 -29.96
C THR A 145 3.18 9.79 -29.55
N GLU A 146 2.48 9.18 -30.51
CA GLU A 146 1.42 8.21 -30.25
C GLU A 146 1.95 6.94 -29.57
N GLU A 147 3.12 6.45 -29.98
CA GLU A 147 3.79 5.30 -29.36
C GLU A 147 4.13 5.59 -27.88
N ILE A 148 4.76 6.74 -27.61
CA ILE A 148 5.14 7.13 -26.25
C ILE A 148 3.90 7.37 -25.37
N ASP A 149 2.85 8.02 -25.88
CA ASP A 149 1.59 8.20 -25.16
C ASP A 149 0.89 6.86 -24.85
N GLY A 150 0.99 5.90 -25.79
CA GLY A 150 0.54 4.52 -25.58
C GLY A 150 1.27 3.85 -24.42
N GLU A 151 2.60 3.93 -24.39
CA GLU A 151 3.42 3.37 -23.31
C GLU A 151 3.19 4.04 -21.96
N LEU A 152 2.97 5.36 -21.95
CA LEU A 152 2.67 6.12 -20.75
C LEU A 152 1.35 5.62 -20.14
N LYS A 153 0.28 5.54 -20.94
CA LYS A 153 -1.02 5.01 -20.51
C LYS A 153 -0.92 3.59 -19.98
N GLU A 154 -0.14 2.72 -20.64
CA GLU A 154 0.05 1.35 -20.17
C GLU A 154 0.78 1.32 -18.82
N THR A 155 1.80 2.18 -18.64
CA THR A 155 2.55 2.29 -17.39
C THR A 155 1.68 2.82 -16.25
N SER A 156 0.92 3.90 -16.48
CA SER A 156 0.00 4.45 -15.48
C SER A 156 -1.09 3.44 -15.10
N ARG A 157 -1.59 2.64 -16.07
CA ARG A 157 -2.52 1.53 -15.80
C ARG A 157 -1.90 0.48 -14.90
N LYS A 158 -0.66 0.03 -15.17
CA LYS A 158 0.06 -0.93 -14.32
C LYS A 158 0.25 -0.38 -12.90
N ILE A 159 0.56 0.91 -12.76
CA ILE A 159 0.67 1.57 -11.44
C ILE A 159 -0.67 1.52 -10.70
N ALA A 160 -1.78 1.83 -11.38
CA ALA A 160 -3.12 1.78 -10.81
C ALA A 160 -3.49 0.37 -10.34
N GLU A 161 -3.19 -0.67 -11.14
CA GLU A 161 -3.42 -2.07 -10.79
C GLU A 161 -2.63 -2.50 -9.54
N VAL A 162 -1.36 -2.08 -9.45
CA VAL A 162 -0.51 -2.35 -8.28
C VAL A 162 -1.05 -1.65 -7.02
N LYS A 163 -1.54 -0.41 -7.14
CA LYS A 163 -2.18 0.34 -6.04
C LYS A 163 -3.49 -0.31 -5.60
N ALA A 164 -4.35 -0.69 -6.54
CA ALA A 164 -5.61 -1.37 -6.24
C ALA A 164 -5.38 -2.71 -5.51
N ALA A 165 -4.39 -3.49 -5.95
CA ALA A 165 -4.00 -4.74 -5.29
C ALA A 165 -3.41 -4.52 -3.89
N ALA A 166 -2.79 -3.37 -3.62
CA ALA A 166 -2.33 -2.99 -2.29
C ALA A 166 -3.51 -2.70 -1.36
N LEU A 167 -4.46 -1.87 -1.80
CA LEU A 167 -5.66 -1.53 -1.04
C LEU A 167 -6.51 -2.77 -0.72
N ALA A 168 -6.74 -3.64 -1.71
CA ALA A 168 -7.48 -4.88 -1.50
C ALA A 168 -6.83 -5.77 -0.42
N ALA A 169 -5.50 -5.82 -0.39
CA ALA A 169 -4.77 -6.59 0.63
C ALA A 169 -4.85 -5.96 2.04
N GLU A 170 -5.01 -4.64 2.14
CA GLU A 170 -5.27 -3.97 3.42
C GLU A 170 -6.67 -4.24 3.92
N ILE A 171 -7.68 -4.16 3.04
CA ILE A 171 -9.07 -4.47 3.37
C ILE A 171 -9.19 -5.91 3.91
N ASP A 172 -8.57 -6.89 3.27
CA ASP A 172 -8.56 -8.30 3.73
C ASP A 172 -7.92 -8.44 5.14
N LYS A 173 -6.91 -7.63 5.48
CA LYS A 173 -6.37 -7.63 6.86
C LYS A 173 -7.39 -7.12 7.87
N TYR A 174 -8.14 -6.06 7.54
CA TYR A 174 -9.16 -5.50 8.41
C TYR A 174 -10.34 -6.46 8.58
N GLU A 175 -10.80 -7.09 7.49
CA GLU A 175 -11.86 -8.10 7.55
C GLU A 175 -11.48 -9.29 8.42
N ARG A 176 -10.25 -9.81 8.29
CA ARG A 176 -9.78 -10.92 9.13
C ARG A 176 -9.72 -10.54 10.60
N LYS A 177 -9.24 -9.33 10.93
CA LYS A 177 -9.26 -8.83 12.31
C LYS A 177 -10.68 -8.73 12.80
N ALA A 178 -11.56 -8.05 12.06
CA ALA A 178 -12.97 -7.90 12.40
C ALA A 178 -13.65 -9.25 12.64
N LYS A 179 -13.37 -10.26 11.81
CA LYS A 179 -13.89 -11.62 11.97
C LYS A 179 -13.37 -12.32 13.23
N VAL A 180 -12.11 -12.10 13.62
CA VAL A 180 -11.59 -12.60 14.90
C VAL A 180 -12.34 -11.95 16.06
N TRP A 181 -12.49 -10.63 16.06
CA TRP A 181 -13.27 -9.91 17.08
C TRP A 181 -14.71 -10.40 17.12
N GLN A 182 -15.39 -10.50 15.97
CA GLN A 182 -16.74 -11.06 15.88
C GLN A 182 -16.82 -12.49 16.43
N ASN A 183 -15.86 -13.36 16.12
CA ASN A 183 -15.83 -14.73 16.66
C ASN A 183 -15.60 -14.76 18.17
N PHE A 184 -14.84 -13.82 18.73
CA PHE A 184 -14.71 -13.67 20.19
C PHE A 184 -16.02 -13.18 20.81
N LEU A 185 -16.64 -12.14 20.24
CA LEU A 185 -17.96 -11.64 20.69
C LEU A 185 -19.09 -12.66 20.52
N ALA A 186 -18.99 -13.58 19.57
CA ALA A 186 -20.00 -14.61 19.34
C ALA A 186 -19.84 -15.84 20.25
N LYS A 187 -18.62 -16.11 20.75
CA LYS A 187 -18.33 -17.27 21.61
C LYS A 187 -18.66 -17.06 23.08
N GLU A 188 -18.60 -15.82 23.57
CA GLU A 188 -19.06 -15.45 24.89
C GLU A 188 -20.36 -14.67 24.76
N SER A 189 -21.37 -14.98 25.58
CA SER A 189 -22.65 -14.27 25.52
C SER A 189 -22.39 -12.78 25.70
N VAL A 190 -22.90 -11.93 24.80
CA VAL A 190 -22.86 -10.47 24.93
C VAL A 190 -23.37 -10.03 26.31
N ALA A 191 -24.30 -10.78 26.89
CA ALA A 191 -24.80 -10.59 28.25
C ALA A 191 -23.70 -10.70 29.33
N THR A 192 -22.70 -11.56 29.16
CA THR A 192 -21.56 -11.72 30.08
C THR A 192 -20.67 -10.47 30.06
N TYR A 193 -20.36 -9.93 28.88
CA TYR A 193 -19.56 -8.71 28.77
C TYR A 193 -20.29 -7.48 29.30
N VAL A 194 -21.59 -7.33 28.97
CA VAL A 194 -22.42 -6.25 29.49
C VAL A 194 -22.52 -6.34 31.02
N GLY A 195 -22.70 -7.54 31.56
CA GLY A 195 -22.70 -7.78 33.00
C GLY A 195 -21.37 -7.45 33.67
N ALA A 196 -20.25 -7.88 33.10
CA ALA A 196 -18.92 -7.57 33.60
C ALA A 196 -18.64 -6.07 33.58
N ALA A 197 -19.07 -5.35 32.54
CA ALA A 197 -18.94 -3.89 32.45
C ALA A 197 -19.77 -3.18 33.52
N ILE A 198 -21.02 -3.61 33.74
CA ILE A 198 -21.88 -3.05 34.81
C ILE A 198 -21.24 -3.31 36.18
N LEU A 199 -20.76 -4.53 36.43
CA LEU A 199 -20.08 -4.88 37.69
C LEU A 199 -18.81 -4.05 37.92
N LEU A 200 -18.04 -3.79 36.86
CA LEU A 200 -16.84 -2.97 36.94
C LEU A 200 -17.17 -1.52 37.31
N VAL A 201 -18.19 -0.93 36.68
CA VAL A 201 -18.67 0.42 37.01
C VAL A 201 -19.20 0.49 38.44
N MET A 202 -20.00 -0.50 38.87
CA MET A 202 -20.49 -0.56 40.26
C MET A 202 -19.34 -0.71 41.25
N SER A 203 -18.35 -1.56 40.96
CA SER A 203 -17.18 -1.77 41.84
C SER A 203 -16.35 -0.49 41.96
N LEU A 204 -16.08 0.21 40.85
CA LEU A 204 -15.39 1.49 40.87
C LEU A 204 -16.17 2.55 41.65
N SER A 205 -17.50 2.56 41.53
CA SER A 205 -18.37 3.51 42.25
C SER A 205 -18.35 3.26 43.75
N VAL A 206 -18.35 1.99 44.18
CA VAL A 206 -18.22 1.59 45.59
C VAL A 206 -16.84 1.98 46.14
N VAL A 207 -15.77 1.72 45.40
CA VAL A 207 -14.41 2.11 45.79
C VAL A 207 -14.30 3.63 45.92
N ALA A 208 -14.82 4.39 44.96
CA ALA A 208 -14.84 5.85 45.02
C ALA A 208 -15.67 6.38 46.21
N ALA A 209 -16.82 5.76 46.50
CA ALA A 209 -17.65 6.13 47.64
C ALA A 209 -16.94 5.89 48.99
N MET A 210 -16.16 4.81 49.12
CA MET A 210 -15.34 4.55 50.31
C MET A 210 -14.31 5.66 50.56
N PHE A 211 -13.64 6.13 49.51
CA PHE A 211 -12.69 7.25 49.61
C PHE A 211 -13.38 8.59 49.89
N ALA A 212 -14.62 8.77 49.43
CA ALA A 212 -15.41 9.98 49.66
C ALA A 212 -16.14 10.00 51.02
N HIS A 213 -16.04 8.93 51.82
CA HIS A 213 -16.80 8.74 53.08
C HIS A 213 -18.31 8.96 52.92
N VAL A 214 -18.85 8.66 51.74
CA VAL A 214 -20.28 8.74 51.47
C VAL A 214 -20.91 7.39 51.83
N GLU A 215 -21.97 7.41 52.63
CA GLU A 215 -22.71 6.20 52.95
C GLU A 215 -23.31 5.59 51.67
N ILE A 216 -22.93 4.34 51.39
CA ILE A 216 -23.41 3.63 50.21
C ILE A 216 -24.88 3.26 50.45
N ASN A 217 -25.77 3.72 49.58
CA ASN A 217 -27.19 3.41 49.65
C ASN A 217 -27.40 1.89 49.61
N GLN A 218 -28.18 1.37 50.57
CA GLN A 218 -28.47 -0.04 50.77
C GLN A 218 -29.03 -0.70 49.49
N VAL A 219 -29.79 0.06 48.68
CA VAL A 219 -30.32 -0.37 47.38
C VAL A 219 -29.20 -0.75 46.40
N LEU A 220 -28.09 0.00 46.38
CA LEU A 220 -26.97 -0.26 45.49
C LEU A 220 -26.18 -1.50 45.91
N SER A 221 -26.03 -1.72 47.21
CA SER A 221 -25.39 -2.92 47.76
C SER A 221 -26.20 -4.18 47.47
N SER A 222 -27.52 -4.13 47.66
CA SER A 222 -28.42 -5.24 47.33
C SER A 222 -28.47 -5.54 45.83
N ALA A 223 -28.51 -4.51 44.98
CA ALA A 223 -28.48 -4.69 43.53
C ALA A 223 -27.14 -5.30 43.05
N PHE A 224 -26.02 -4.85 43.62
CA PHE A 224 -24.70 -5.41 43.32
C PHE A 224 -24.63 -6.91 43.65
N LEU A 225 -25.08 -7.31 44.84
CA LEU A 225 -25.11 -8.71 45.26
C LEU A 225 -26.03 -9.59 44.39
N LEU A 226 -27.17 -9.04 43.94
CA LEU A 226 -28.11 -9.75 43.07
C LEU A 226 -27.49 -10.02 41.69
N VAL A 227 -26.83 -9.02 41.11
CA VAL A 227 -26.10 -9.16 39.83
C VAL A 227 -24.93 -10.15 39.99
N LEU A 228 -24.18 -10.06 41.08
CA LEU A 228 -23.07 -10.96 41.39
C LEU A 228 -23.56 -12.42 41.52
N GLY A 229 -24.66 -12.63 42.25
CA GLY A 229 -25.29 -13.93 42.43
C GLY A 229 -25.81 -14.54 41.13
N TYR A 230 -26.37 -13.73 40.23
CA TYR A 230 -26.80 -14.18 38.90
C TYR A 230 -25.62 -14.70 38.06
N PHE A 231 -24.51 -13.96 38.02
CA PHE A 231 -23.32 -14.37 37.26
C PHE A 231 -22.64 -15.62 37.85
N PHE A 232 -22.54 -15.70 39.17
CA PHE A 232 -21.98 -16.90 39.82
C PHE A 232 -22.93 -18.11 39.72
N GLY A 233 -24.24 -17.90 39.77
CA GLY A 233 -25.24 -18.96 39.57
C GLY A 233 -25.19 -19.57 38.16
N GLN A 234 -25.01 -18.75 37.11
CA GLN A 234 -24.83 -19.24 35.74
C GLN A 234 -23.52 -20.01 35.53
N SER A 235 -22.45 -19.70 36.27
CA SER A 235 -21.16 -20.39 36.15
C SER A 235 -21.19 -21.84 36.65
N THR A 236 -22.14 -22.17 37.54
CA THR A 236 -22.23 -23.49 38.20
C THR A 236 -23.18 -24.45 37.48
N GLY A 237 -24.09 -23.94 36.63
CA GLY A 237 -25.11 -24.72 35.92
C GLY A 237 -24.65 -25.52 34.69
N LYS A 238 -23.36 -25.48 34.32
CA LYS A 238 -22.82 -26.24 33.16
C LYS A 238 -22.44 -27.70 33.47
N LYS A 239 -22.82 -28.24 34.63
CA LYS A 239 -22.73 -29.68 34.92
C LYS A 239 -24.14 -30.24 35.09
N GLN A 240 -24.76 -30.63 33.99
CA GLN A 240 -25.66 -31.79 33.85
C GLN A 240 -26.35 -31.71 32.49
N LEU A 241 -25.73 -32.32 31.50
CA LEU A 241 -26.32 -32.85 30.28
C LEU A 241 -25.27 -33.83 29.74
N GLU A 242 -25.22 -35.00 30.38
CA GLU A 242 -24.88 -36.26 29.69
C GLU A 242 -26.12 -36.70 28.90
#